data_AF-A0A7K8L0U0-F1
#
_entry.id   AF-A0A7K8L0U0-F1
#
_cell.length_a   1.000
_cell.length_b   1.000
_cell.length_c   1.000
_cell.angle_alpha   90.00
_cell.angle_beta   90.00
_cell.angle_gamma   90.00
#
_symmetry.space_group_name_H-M   'P 1'
#
loop_
_entity.id
_entity.type
_entity.pdbx_description
1 polymer ?
#
loop_
_entity_poly.entity_id
_entity_poly.type
_entity_poly.pdbx_seq_one_letter_code
_entity_poly.pdbx_strand_id
1 'polypeptide(L)'
;MACCVLQIIGLIFGGVGMVGTLATTIMPQWRVSAHIDANIVVFETVWEGLWMDCISHLGIRLQCKFYDSVLALPPPLEAFRALMCMAVVLSIISFLMAIAGVKYTRRTKEDPQGISIFILAAGVAFLLTGVLILIPVSWTGGSIIRDFYDPKVPMPLKRELGAALFVGWVSAALLIAAGAMYCSF
;
A
#
# COMPACT_ATOMS: atom_id res chain seq x y z
N MET A 1 3.27 -23.50 -23.90
CA MET A 1 2.49 -23.76 -22.66
C MET A 1 3.02 -22.97 -21.46
N ALA A 2 4.34 -22.91 -21.22
CA ALA A 2 4.93 -22.14 -20.11
C ALA A 2 4.55 -20.63 -20.09
N CYS A 3 4.46 -19.99 -21.26
CA CYS A 3 4.08 -18.57 -21.39
C CYS A 3 2.67 -18.26 -20.85
N CYS A 4 1.68 -19.15 -21.06
CA CYS A 4 0.33 -18.92 -20.54
C CYS A 4 0.30 -19.01 -19.01
N VAL A 5 1.11 -19.89 -18.42
CA VAL A 5 1.17 -20.06 -16.96
C VAL A 5 1.72 -18.80 -16.30
N LEU A 6 2.81 -18.23 -16.83
CA LEU A 6 3.41 -17.01 -16.28
C LEU A 6 2.48 -15.80 -16.38
N GLN A 7 1.73 -15.65 -17.48
CA GLN A 7 0.72 -14.59 -17.61
C GLN A 7 -0.44 -14.72 -16.61
N ILE A 8 -0.87 -15.96 -16.31
CA ILE A 8 -1.92 -16.21 -15.32
C ILE A 8 -1.42 -15.95 -13.90
N ILE A 9 -0.20 -16.40 -13.57
CA ILE A 9 0.42 -16.13 -12.26
C ILE A 9 0.62 -14.63 -12.06
N GLY A 10 1.14 -13.93 -13.09
CA GLY A 10 1.27 -12.47 -13.09
C GLY A 10 -0.07 -11.77 -12.86
N LEU A 11 -1.16 -12.27 -13.46
CA LEU A 11 -2.50 -11.73 -13.26
C LEU A 11 -2.99 -11.92 -11.83
N ILE A 12 -2.78 -13.09 -11.24
CA ILE A 12 -3.15 -13.38 -9.85
C ILE A 12 -2.37 -12.48 -8.91
N PHE A 13 -1.05 -12.37 -9.09
CA PHE A 13 -0.19 -11.52 -8.26
C PHE A 13 -0.57 -10.04 -8.39
N GLY A 14 -0.83 -9.57 -9.61
CA GLY A 14 -1.30 -8.21 -9.86
C GLY A 14 -2.66 -7.94 -9.23
N GLY A 15 -3.59 -8.90 -9.26
CA GLY A 15 -4.91 -8.79 -8.62
C GLY A 15 -4.84 -8.74 -7.10
N VAL A 16 -4.06 -9.64 -6.48
CA VAL A 16 -3.85 -9.63 -5.02
C VAL A 16 -3.15 -8.35 -4.59
N GLY A 17 -2.13 -7.91 -5.35
CA GLY A 17 -1.43 -6.65 -5.09
C GLY A 17 -2.32 -5.42 -5.24
N MET A 18 -3.24 -5.39 -6.21
CA MET A 18 -4.23 -4.32 -6.37
C MET A 18 -5.17 -4.23 -5.16
N VAL A 19 -5.73 -5.37 -4.72
CA VAL A 19 -6.61 -5.43 -3.54
C VAL A 19 -5.85 -5.04 -2.28
N GLY A 20 -4.62 -5.52 -2.12
CA GLY A 20 -3.77 -5.16 -0.99
C GLY A 20 -3.41 -3.67 -0.97
N THR A 21 -3.19 -3.04 -2.12
CA THR A 21 -2.96 -1.59 -2.23
C THR A 21 -4.17 -0.78 -1.77
N LEU A 22 -5.39 -1.20 -2.17
CA LEU A 22 -6.63 -0.61 -1.69
C LEU A 22 -6.78 -0.78 -0.17
N ALA A 23 -6.52 -1.99 0.33
CA ALA A 23 -6.60 -2.30 1.75
C ALA A 23 -5.63 -1.44 2.57
N THR A 24 -4.36 -1.35 2.18
CA THR A 24 -3.36 -0.50 2.85
C THR A 24 -3.76 0.98 2.83
N THR A 25 -4.36 1.47 1.74
CA THR A 25 -4.79 2.88 1.64
C THR A 25 -5.95 3.21 2.61
N ILE A 26 -6.87 2.27 2.81
CA ILE A 26 -8.09 2.48 3.61
C ILE A 26 -7.85 2.16 5.10
N MET A 27 -6.99 1.19 5.40
CA MET A 27 -6.76 0.74 6.78
C MET A 27 -6.25 1.88 7.67
N PRO A 28 -6.80 2.06 8.88
CA PRO A 28 -6.34 3.07 9.82
C PRO A 28 -5.09 2.65 10.62
N GLN A 29 -4.49 1.50 10.29
CA GLN A 29 -3.45 0.86 11.09
C GLN A 29 -2.06 1.11 10.48
N TRP A 30 -1.68 2.36 10.23
CA TRP A 30 -0.36 2.69 9.69
C TRP A 30 0.67 2.89 10.80
N ARG A 31 0.29 3.60 11.86
CA ARG A 31 1.13 3.81 13.05
C ARG A 31 0.30 3.48 14.27
N VAL A 32 0.87 2.72 15.20
CA VAL A 32 0.19 2.38 16.45
C VAL A 32 0.98 3.03 17.58
N SER A 33 0.30 3.73 18.48
CA SER A 33 0.92 4.32 19.67
C SER A 33 0.14 3.87 20.90
N ALA A 34 0.83 3.34 21.91
CA ALA A 34 0.23 3.04 23.21
C ALA A 34 0.63 4.16 24.18
N HIS A 35 -0.30 5.08 24.46
CA HIS A 35 -0.04 6.13 25.44
C HIS A 35 -0.25 5.52 26.84
N ILE A 36 0.82 5.48 27.62
CA ILE A 36 0.80 5.08 29.02
C ILE A 36 1.27 6.31 29.80
N ASP A 37 0.35 7.22 30.09
CA ASP A 37 0.68 8.40 30.88
C ASP A 37 0.93 7.98 32.33
N ALA A 38 2.02 8.46 32.93
CA ALA A 38 2.51 7.98 34.22
C ALA A 38 1.62 8.33 35.44
N ASN A 39 0.44 8.94 35.20
CA ASN A 39 -0.45 9.41 36.27
C ASN A 39 -1.95 9.17 36.02
N ILE A 40 -2.37 8.35 35.04
CA ILE A 40 -3.80 8.15 34.74
C ILE A 40 -4.14 6.67 34.48
N VAL A 41 -5.21 6.20 35.11
CA VAL A 41 -5.79 4.83 35.14
C VAL A 41 -6.41 4.39 33.79
N VAL A 42 -5.95 4.93 32.65
CA VAL A 42 -6.58 4.70 31.33
C VAL A 42 -5.52 4.28 30.32
N PHE A 43 -5.61 3.02 29.87
CA PHE A 43 -4.85 2.54 28.72
C PHE A 43 -5.53 3.03 27.44
N GLU A 44 -4.84 3.90 26.68
CA GLU A 44 -5.32 4.40 25.39
C GLU A 44 -4.41 3.90 24.27
N THR A 45 -5.00 3.18 23.31
CA THR A 45 -4.29 2.78 22.09
C THR A 45 -4.79 3.63 20.93
N VAL A 46 -3.85 4.36 20.30
CA VAL A 46 -4.12 5.26 19.19
C VAL A 46 -3.61 4.62 17.90
N TRP A 47 -4.49 4.51 16.94
CA TRP A 47 -4.24 3.95 15.62
C TRP A 47 -4.32 5.11 14.63
N GLU A 48 -3.16 5.56 14.16
CA GLU A 48 -3.09 6.62 13.17
C GLU A 48 -3.13 5.99 11.78
N GLY A 49 -4.20 6.29 11.05
CA GLY A 49 -4.38 5.95 9.66
C GLY A 49 -3.98 7.08 8.74
N LEU A 50 -4.05 6.78 7.44
CA LEU A 50 -3.86 7.79 6.42
C LEU A 50 -5.04 8.78 6.36
N TRP A 51 -6.28 8.33 6.57
CA TRP A 51 -7.51 9.13 6.42
C TRP A 51 -8.26 9.43 7.72
N MET A 52 -8.07 8.57 8.71
CA MET A 52 -8.75 8.65 10.00
C MET A 52 -7.78 8.22 11.09
N ASP A 53 -7.99 8.73 12.29
CA ASP A 53 -7.40 8.24 13.52
C ASP A 53 -8.46 7.51 14.33
N CYS A 54 -8.08 6.39 14.94
CA CYS A 54 -8.96 5.63 15.83
C CYS A 54 -8.32 5.53 17.20
N ILE A 55 -9.09 5.91 18.22
CA ILE A 55 -8.67 5.84 19.62
C ILE A 55 -9.53 4.78 20.30
N SER A 56 -8.89 3.83 20.98
CA SER A 56 -9.55 2.85 21.81
C SER A 56 -9.29 3.17 23.27
N HIS A 57 -10.35 3.57 23.99
CA HIS A 57 -10.31 3.80 25.43
C HIS A 57 -10.62 2.49 26.16
N LEU A 58 -9.72 2.03 27.04
CA LEU A 58 -9.88 0.83 27.88
C LEU A 58 -10.15 -0.48 27.11
N GLY A 59 -9.98 -0.50 25.78
CA GLY A 59 -10.29 -1.65 24.92
C GLY A 59 -11.79 -1.87 24.63
N ILE A 60 -12.67 -1.01 25.15
CA ILE A 60 -14.14 -1.23 25.10
C ILE A 60 -14.82 -0.27 24.12
N ARG A 61 -14.33 0.97 24.02
CA ARG A 61 -14.94 2.01 23.18
C ARG A 61 -13.96 2.48 22.11
N LEU A 62 -14.21 2.05 20.86
CA LEU A 62 -13.48 2.50 19.68
C LEU A 62 -14.15 3.76 19.12
N GLN A 63 -13.42 4.87 19.09
CA GLN A 63 -13.85 6.11 18.45
C GLN A 63 -12.92 6.41 17.28
N CYS A 64 -13.44 6.33 16.07
CA CYS A 64 -12.71 6.73 14.86
C CYS A 64 -13.18 8.11 14.41
N LYS A 65 -12.25 9.02 14.20
CA LYS A 65 -12.51 10.36 13.70
C LYS A 65 -11.78 10.57 12.37
N PHE A 66 -12.43 11.21 11.42
CA PHE A 66 -11.75 11.65 10.20
C PHE A 66 -10.99 12.95 10.49
N TYR A 67 -9.86 13.13 9.82
CA TYR A 67 -9.13 14.40 9.92
C TYR A 67 -9.95 15.54 9.31
N ASP A 68 -10.45 16.45 10.14
CA ASP A 68 -11.36 17.54 9.75
C ASP A 68 -10.72 18.58 8.80
N SER A 69 -9.38 18.66 8.75
CA SER A 69 -8.69 19.66 7.90
C SER A 69 -7.32 19.16 7.44
N VAL A 70 -7.08 19.25 6.12
CA VAL A 70 -5.80 18.90 5.49
C VAL A 70 -4.66 19.82 5.96
N LEU A 71 -4.99 21.06 6.34
CA LEU A 71 -4.02 22.11 6.74
C LEU A 71 -3.43 21.94 8.15
N ALA A 72 -4.00 21.07 8.99
CA ALA A 72 -3.50 20.78 10.34
C ALA A 72 -2.62 19.53 10.41
N LEU A 73 -2.37 18.89 9.27
CA LEU A 73 -1.66 17.61 9.18
C LEU A 73 -0.17 17.82 8.90
N PRO A 74 0.74 16.98 9.46
CA PRO A 74 2.16 17.07 9.14
C PRO A 74 2.39 16.96 7.62
N PRO A 75 3.22 17.82 7.01
CA PRO A 75 3.48 17.88 5.57
C PRO A 75 3.74 16.53 4.86
N PRO A 76 4.47 15.55 5.43
CA PRO A 76 4.68 14.26 4.75
C PRO A 76 3.39 13.45 4.57
N LEU A 77 2.36 13.65 5.40
CA LEU A 77 1.14 12.85 5.34
C LEU A 77 0.29 13.18 4.09
N GLU A 78 0.28 14.44 3.68
CA GLU A 78 -0.42 14.87 2.46
C GLU A 78 0.22 14.24 1.21
N ALA A 79 1.55 14.24 1.14
CA ALA A 79 2.29 13.59 0.06
C ALA A 79 2.01 12.09 0.00
N PHE A 80 1.93 11.40 1.16
CA PHE A 80 1.61 9.98 1.20
C PHE A 80 0.17 9.67 0.77
N ARG A 81 -0.80 10.53 1.09
CA ARG A 81 -2.17 10.44 0.55
C ARG A 81 -2.18 10.50 -0.96
N ALA A 82 -1.52 11.50 -1.54
CA ALA A 82 -1.45 11.67 -2.98
C ALA A 82 -0.78 10.45 -3.65
N LEU A 83 0.37 9.99 -3.12
CA LEU A 83 1.09 8.83 -3.65
C LEU A 83 0.25 7.55 -3.60
N MET A 84 -0.43 7.27 -2.47
CA MET A 84 -1.28 6.08 -2.35
C MET A 84 -2.51 6.15 -3.26
N CYS A 85 -3.16 7.31 -3.39
CA CYS A 85 -4.27 7.50 -4.33
C CYS A 85 -3.83 7.26 -5.79
N MET A 86 -2.69 7.83 -6.20
CA MET A 86 -2.14 7.60 -7.53
C MET A 86 -1.79 6.13 -7.75
N ALA A 87 -1.20 5.47 -6.74
CA ALA A 87 -0.90 4.04 -6.81
C ALA A 87 -2.16 3.19 -6.95
N VAL A 88 -3.24 3.50 -6.24
CA VAL A 88 -4.53 2.80 -6.40
C VAL A 88 -5.07 2.93 -7.82
N VAL A 89 -5.14 4.15 -8.35
CA VAL A 89 -5.63 4.39 -9.72
C VAL A 89 -4.77 3.66 -10.74
N LEU A 90 -3.44 3.75 -10.60
CA LEU A 90 -2.50 3.08 -11.50
C LEU A 90 -2.61 1.56 -11.40
N SER A 91 -2.80 0.98 -10.19
CA SER A 91 -2.98 -0.46 -10.00
C SER A 91 -4.20 -1.00 -10.75
N ILE A 92 -5.32 -0.25 -10.73
CA ILE A 92 -6.57 -0.64 -11.39
C ILE A 92 -6.38 -0.59 -12.92
N ILE A 93 -5.79 0.50 -13.43
CA ILE A 93 -5.51 0.64 -14.85
C ILE A 93 -4.58 -0.48 -15.34
N SER A 94 -3.51 -0.76 -14.60
CA SER A 94 -2.55 -1.83 -14.89
C SER A 94 -3.23 -3.20 -14.95
N PHE A 95 -4.12 -3.49 -14.00
CA PHE A 95 -4.86 -4.73 -13.94
C PHE A 95 -5.86 -4.90 -15.10
N LEU A 96 -6.56 -3.83 -15.48
CA LEU A 96 -7.44 -3.86 -16.66
C LEU A 96 -6.66 -4.09 -17.95
N MET A 97 -5.50 -3.46 -18.12
CA MET A 97 -4.60 -3.69 -19.25
C MET A 97 -4.08 -5.13 -19.27
N ALA A 98 -3.73 -5.71 -18.12
CA ALA A 98 -3.31 -7.09 -18.01
C ALA A 98 -4.42 -8.08 -18.41
N ILE A 99 -5.67 -7.85 -17.98
CA ILE A 99 -6.83 -8.67 -18.39
C ILE A 99 -7.03 -8.58 -19.90
N ALA A 100 -6.98 -7.37 -20.47
CA ALA A 100 -7.09 -7.18 -21.90
C ALA A 100 -5.97 -7.93 -22.63
N GLY A 101 -4.71 -7.77 -22.21
CA GLY A 101 -3.55 -8.45 -22.79
C GLY A 101 -3.71 -9.98 -22.82
N VAL A 102 -4.16 -10.58 -21.71
CA VAL A 102 -4.40 -12.05 -21.64
C VAL A 102 -5.56 -12.48 -22.56
N LYS A 103 -6.66 -11.71 -22.61
CA LYS A 103 -7.80 -12.01 -23.48
C LYS A 103 -7.44 -11.91 -24.97
N TYR A 104 -6.73 -10.87 -25.36
CA TYR A 104 -6.30 -10.66 -26.75
C TYR A 104 -5.25 -11.70 -27.17
N THR A 105 -4.28 -12.03 -26.31
CA THR A 105 -3.29 -13.12 -26.55
C THR A 105 -3.97 -14.47 -26.81
N ARG A 106 -5.10 -14.75 -26.15
CA ARG A 106 -5.85 -16.00 -26.35
C ARG A 106 -6.66 -16.03 -27.65
N ARG A 107 -7.13 -14.87 -28.14
CA ARG A 107 -8.03 -14.74 -29.30
C ARG A 107 -7.30 -14.58 -30.62
N THR A 108 -6.15 -13.90 -30.63
CA THR A 108 -5.44 -13.51 -31.85
C THR A 108 -4.05 -14.10 -31.87
N LYS A 109 -3.74 -14.89 -32.93
CA LYS A 109 -2.37 -15.29 -33.29
C LYS A 109 -1.77 -14.43 -34.42
N GLU A 110 -2.55 -13.52 -34.99
CA GLU A 110 -2.25 -12.88 -36.28
C GLU A 110 -1.63 -11.48 -36.18
N ASP A 111 -1.68 -10.79 -35.02
CA ASP A 111 -1.00 -9.49 -34.83
C ASP A 111 -0.20 -9.44 -33.50
N PRO A 112 1.06 -9.87 -33.50
CA PRO A 112 1.89 -9.96 -32.30
C PRO A 112 2.38 -8.60 -31.76
N GLN A 113 2.43 -7.55 -32.60
CA GLN A 113 3.05 -6.28 -32.21
C GLN A 113 2.17 -5.45 -31.29
N GLY A 114 0.87 -5.31 -31.60
CA GLY A 114 -0.06 -4.57 -30.76
C GLY A 114 -0.24 -5.20 -29.38
N ILE A 115 -0.31 -6.54 -29.31
CA ILE A 115 -0.51 -7.29 -28.06
C ILE A 115 0.70 -7.15 -27.13
N SER A 116 1.92 -7.20 -27.67
CA SER A 116 3.16 -7.05 -26.88
C SER A 116 3.24 -5.66 -26.22
N ILE A 117 2.82 -4.59 -26.91
CA ILE A 117 2.81 -3.23 -26.35
C ILE A 117 1.87 -3.12 -25.14
N PHE A 118 0.66 -3.68 -25.21
CA PHE A 118 -0.29 -3.64 -24.08
C PHE A 118 0.24 -4.40 -22.86
N ILE A 119 0.87 -5.56 -23.09
CA ILE A 119 1.44 -6.39 -22.02
C ILE A 119 2.63 -5.67 -21.36
N LEU A 120 3.52 -5.10 -22.17
CA LEU A 120 4.66 -4.34 -21.68
C LEU A 120 4.22 -3.10 -20.90
N ALA A 121 3.23 -2.37 -21.41
CA ALA A 121 2.66 -1.20 -20.73
C ALA A 121 2.04 -1.58 -19.38
N ALA A 122 1.31 -2.69 -19.31
CA ALA A 122 0.78 -3.21 -18.04
C ALA A 122 1.90 -3.58 -17.05
N GLY A 123 2.97 -4.22 -17.54
CA GLY A 123 4.13 -4.58 -16.72
C GLY A 123 4.84 -3.37 -16.11
N VAL A 124 5.12 -2.36 -16.94
CA VAL A 124 5.74 -1.10 -16.49
C VAL A 124 4.83 -0.38 -15.49
N ALA A 125 3.52 -0.33 -15.74
CA ALA A 125 2.57 0.31 -14.84
C ALA A 125 2.48 -0.42 -13.48
N PHE A 126 2.55 -1.75 -13.45
CA PHE A 126 2.64 -2.51 -12.20
C PHE A 126 3.93 -2.24 -11.43
N LEU A 127 5.09 -2.18 -12.12
CA LEU A 127 6.37 -1.83 -11.49
C LEU A 127 6.32 -0.43 -10.86
N LEU A 128 5.85 0.56 -11.62
CA LEU A 128 5.68 1.94 -11.14
C LEU A 128 4.76 1.99 -9.92
N THR A 129 3.64 1.26 -9.96
CA THR A 129 2.70 1.19 -8.84
C THR A 129 3.36 0.61 -7.59
N GLY A 130 4.10 -0.50 -7.71
CA GLY A 130 4.82 -1.10 -6.60
C GLY A 130 5.85 -0.16 -5.97
N VAL A 131 6.58 0.61 -6.79
CA VAL A 131 7.52 1.63 -6.30
C VAL A 131 6.79 2.77 -5.58
N LEU A 132 5.67 3.25 -6.13
CA LEU A 132 4.86 4.31 -5.51
C LEU A 132 4.30 3.92 -4.14
N ILE A 133 4.01 2.64 -3.90
CA ILE A 133 3.57 2.11 -2.59
C ILE A 133 4.76 1.94 -1.64
N LEU A 134 5.91 1.48 -2.14
CA LEU A 134 7.11 1.28 -1.30
C LEU A 134 7.61 2.56 -0.66
N ILE A 135 7.54 3.70 -1.36
CA ILE A 135 8.01 4.99 -0.85
C ILE A 135 7.32 5.38 0.46
N PRO A 136 5.99 5.56 0.54
CA PRO A 136 5.30 5.95 1.77
C PRO A 136 5.38 4.86 2.85
N VAL A 137 5.24 3.58 2.51
CA VAL A 137 5.28 2.48 3.49
C VAL A 137 6.67 2.33 4.11
N SER A 138 7.73 2.41 3.31
CA SER A 138 9.11 2.27 3.83
C SER A 138 9.57 3.53 4.56
N TRP A 139 9.15 4.71 4.10
CA TRP A 139 9.44 5.96 4.81
C TRP A 139 8.79 5.98 6.19
N THR A 140 7.50 5.66 6.27
CA THR A 140 6.76 5.62 7.54
C THR A 140 7.38 4.58 8.48
N GLY A 141 7.64 3.35 8.01
CA GLY A 141 8.35 2.34 8.80
C GLY A 141 9.72 2.80 9.30
N GLY A 142 10.53 3.41 8.42
CA GLY A 142 11.84 3.95 8.80
C GLY A 142 11.76 5.09 9.82
N SER A 143 10.75 5.97 9.72
CA SER A 143 10.53 7.03 10.70
C SER A 143 10.14 6.48 12.08
N ILE A 144 9.30 5.45 12.14
CA ILE A 144 8.88 4.79 13.38
C ILE A 144 10.09 4.15 14.07
N ILE A 145 10.92 3.44 13.30
CA ILE A 145 12.14 2.81 13.83
C ILE A 145 13.10 3.87 14.38
N ARG A 146 13.31 4.98 13.65
CA ARG A 146 14.16 6.09 14.12
C ARG A 146 13.64 6.70 15.42
N ASP A 147 12.33 6.99 15.50
CA ASP A 147 11.69 7.53 16.70
C ASP A 147 11.84 6.57 17.89
N PHE A 148 11.82 5.26 17.66
CA PHE A 148 11.95 4.25 18.72
C PHE A 148 13.35 4.24 19.38
N TYR A 149 14.40 4.51 18.59
CA TYR A 149 15.79 4.53 19.05
C TYR A 149 16.29 5.92 19.46
N ASP A 150 15.55 7.00 19.21
CA ASP A 150 15.95 8.35 19.62
C ASP A 150 15.77 8.53 21.14
N PRO A 151 16.85 8.80 21.91
CA PRO A 151 16.77 9.01 23.36
C PRO A 151 16.01 10.29 23.75
N LYS A 152 15.75 11.20 22.81
CA LYS A 152 14.98 12.42 23.04
C LYS A 152 13.47 12.18 23.08
N VAL A 153 13.01 11.03 22.56
CA VAL A 153 11.58 10.68 22.53
C VAL A 153 11.21 9.95 23.82
N PRO A 154 10.34 10.53 24.67
CA PRO A 154 9.91 9.87 25.90
C PRO A 154 9.16 8.58 25.58
N MET A 155 9.32 7.55 26.42
CA MET A 155 8.71 6.22 26.26
C MET A 155 7.21 6.23 25.86
N PRO A 156 6.32 7.06 26.44
CA PRO A 156 4.89 7.09 26.05
C PRO A 156 4.63 7.61 24.63
N LEU A 157 5.60 8.26 23.98
CA LEU A 157 5.50 8.74 22.60
C LEU A 157 6.04 7.76 21.57
N LYS A 158 6.58 6.62 22.00
CA LYS A 158 7.14 5.62 21.08
C LYS A 158 6.02 4.96 20.29
N ARG A 159 6.28 4.85 18.99
CA ARG A 159 5.35 4.32 18.00
C ARG A 159 5.77 2.92 17.58
N GLU A 160 4.78 2.10 17.27
CA GLU A 160 4.92 0.75 16.74
C GLU A 160 4.45 0.68 15.29
N LEU A 161 4.93 -0.35 14.58
CA LEU A 161 4.59 -0.61 13.19
C LEU A 161 3.15 -1.13 13.10
N GLY A 162 2.30 -0.42 12.36
CA GLY A 162 0.92 -0.85 12.14
C GLY A 162 0.80 -1.96 11.09
N ALA A 163 -0.29 -2.74 11.17
CA ALA A 163 -0.56 -3.87 10.27
C ALA A 163 -0.62 -3.45 8.78
N ALA A 164 -1.09 -2.24 8.47
CA ALA A 164 -1.21 -1.74 7.10
C ALA A 164 0.14 -1.65 6.39
N LEU A 165 1.23 -1.42 7.12
CA LEU A 165 2.59 -1.35 6.57
C LEU A 165 3.04 -2.71 6.02
N PHE A 166 2.78 -3.79 6.75
CA PHE A 166 3.10 -5.14 6.30
C PHE A 166 2.30 -5.52 5.06
N VAL A 167 1.00 -5.20 5.03
CA VAL A 167 0.16 -5.40 3.84
C VAL A 167 0.71 -4.59 2.66
N GLY A 168 1.17 -3.36 2.90
CA GLY A 168 1.75 -2.49 1.88
C GLY A 168 3.03 -3.07 1.27
N TRP A 169 3.96 -3.56 2.10
CA TRP A 169 5.19 -4.20 1.63
C TRP A 169 4.92 -5.47 0.82
N VAL A 170 4.02 -6.34 1.30
CA VAL A 170 3.64 -7.56 0.59
C VAL A 170 2.98 -7.21 -0.74
N SER A 171 2.06 -6.24 -0.75
CA SER A 171 1.36 -5.80 -1.96
C SER A 171 2.34 -5.24 -2.99
N ALA A 172 3.29 -4.41 -2.57
CA ALA A 172 4.29 -3.86 -3.45
C ALA A 172 5.23 -4.93 -4.03
N ALA A 173 5.67 -5.90 -3.22
CA ALA A 173 6.49 -7.01 -3.69
C ALA A 173 5.75 -7.86 -4.74
N LEU A 174 4.47 -8.15 -4.50
CA LEU A 174 3.63 -8.88 -5.46
C LEU A 174 3.42 -8.09 -6.76
N LEU A 175 3.18 -6.78 -6.70
CA LEU A 175 3.04 -5.94 -7.88
C LEU A 175 4.34 -5.83 -8.68
N ILE A 176 5.49 -5.74 -8.01
CA ILE A 176 6.80 -5.72 -8.68
C ILE A 176 7.07 -7.06 -9.36
N ALA A 177 6.79 -8.17 -8.69
CA ALA A 177 6.91 -9.51 -9.28
C ALA A 177 5.98 -9.68 -10.48
N ALA A 178 4.71 -9.23 -10.38
CA ALA A 178 3.76 -9.20 -11.50
C ALA A 178 4.29 -8.37 -12.67
N GLY A 179 4.77 -7.16 -12.40
CA GLY A 179 5.35 -6.28 -13.40
C GLY A 179 6.57 -6.90 -14.12
N ALA A 180 7.50 -7.49 -13.37
CA ALA A 180 8.65 -8.19 -13.93
C ALA A 180 8.25 -9.38 -14.82
N MET A 181 7.25 -10.16 -14.41
CA MET A 181 6.70 -11.24 -15.23
C MET A 181 6.09 -10.71 -16.53
N TYR A 182 5.32 -9.62 -16.49
CA TYR A 182 4.73 -9.03 -17.70
C TYR A 182 5.75 -8.32 -18.61
N CYS A 183 6.80 -7.71 -18.07
CA CYS A 183 7.89 -7.12 -18.87
C CYS A 183 8.79 -8.16 -19.55
N SER A 184 8.73 -9.43 -19.15
CA SER A 184 9.50 -10.51 -19.78
C SER A 184 8.87 -11.07 -21.07
N PHE A 185 7.72 -10.52 -21.49
CA PHE A 185 6.96 -10.88 -22.69
C PHE A 185 7.08 -9.84 -23.80
#